data_AF-A0A4Y9R3K0-F1
#
_entry.id   AF-A0A4Y9R3K0-F1
#
_cell.length_a   1.000
_cell.length_b   1.000
_cell.length_c   1.000
_cell.angle_alpha   90.00
_cell.angle_beta   90.00
_cell.angle_gamma   90.00
#
_symmetry.space_group_name_H-M   'P 1'
#
loop_
_entity.id
_entity.type
_entity.pdbx_description
1 polymer ?
#
loop_
_entity_poly.entity_id
_entity_poly.type
_entity_poly.pdbx_seq_one_letter_code
_entity_poly.pdbx_strand_id
1 'polypeptide(L)'
;MLVFVAVPISATLAFATHPNTQQLFAGRLSDATVGGYQAFWWIVTLLLVALPFLVGLGIAKLSSRALAIVAAIVAILVIAAVVLGQLFIF
;
A
#
# COMPACT_ATOMS: atom_id res chain seq x y z
N MET A 1 -7.08 11.83 -13.54
CA MET A 1 -7.35 10.51 -12.92
C MET A 1 -6.09 9.80 -12.37
N LEU A 2 -4.86 10.14 -12.82
CA LEU A 2 -3.59 9.57 -12.30
C LEU A 2 -3.18 10.03 -10.88
N VAL A 3 -3.85 11.02 -10.30
CA VAL A 3 -3.41 11.71 -9.07
C VAL A 3 -3.52 10.83 -7.81
N PHE A 4 -4.43 9.84 -7.78
CA PHE A 4 -4.70 9.06 -6.55
C PHE A 4 -3.62 8.01 -6.21
N VAL A 5 -2.82 7.53 -7.16
CA VAL A 5 -1.76 6.55 -6.89
C VAL A 5 -0.39 7.22 -6.71
N ALA A 6 -0.20 8.41 -7.27
CA ALA A 6 1.06 9.14 -7.17
C ALA A 6 1.43 9.51 -5.72
N VAL A 7 0.45 9.85 -4.90
CA VAL A 7 0.66 10.18 -3.48
C VAL A 7 1.23 9.00 -2.69
N PRO A 8 0.59 7.81 -2.66
CA PRO A 8 1.17 6.67 -1.93
C PRO A 8 2.50 6.22 -2.53
N ILE A 9 2.68 6.20 -3.86
CA ILE A 9 3.97 5.83 -4.48
C ILE A 9 5.08 6.79 -4.07
N SER A 10 4.83 8.11 -4.10
CA SER A 10 5.85 9.10 -3.71
C SER A 10 6.22 9.00 -2.24
N ALA A 11 5.25 8.74 -1.35
CA ALA A 11 5.52 8.50 0.07
C ALA A 11 6.38 7.25 0.30
N THR A 12 6.02 6.11 -0.30
CA THR A 12 6.77 4.86 -0.10
C THR A 12 8.16 4.94 -0.72
N LEU A 13 8.31 5.61 -1.86
CA LEU A 13 9.60 5.86 -2.48
C LEU A 13 10.48 6.77 -1.61
N ALA A 14 9.91 7.81 -1.01
CA ALA A 14 10.62 8.66 -0.05
C ALA A 14 11.11 7.87 1.16
N PHE A 15 10.27 7.00 1.74
CA PHE A 15 10.67 6.14 2.85
C PHE A 15 11.75 5.12 2.46
N ALA A 16 11.68 4.55 1.25
CA ALA A 16 12.65 3.60 0.73
C ALA A 16 14.04 4.23 0.47
N THR A 17 14.08 5.50 0.07
CA THR A 17 15.31 6.21 -0.30
C THR A 17 15.94 7.01 0.84
N HIS A 18 15.17 7.33 1.89
CA HIS A 18 15.63 8.14 3.01
C HIS A 18 15.44 7.38 4.33
N PRO A 19 16.42 6.56 4.78
CA PRO A 19 16.27 5.71 5.96
C PRO A 19 16.02 6.48 7.27
N ASN A 20 16.46 7.73 7.35
CA ASN A 20 16.22 8.58 8.52
C ASN A 20 14.72 8.84 8.78
N THR A 21 13.86 8.63 7.78
CA THR A 21 12.39 8.69 7.92
C THR A 21 11.83 7.63 8.86
N GLN A 22 12.61 6.60 9.24
CA GLN A 22 12.23 5.62 10.26
C GLN A 22 11.85 6.28 11.60
N GLN A 23 12.41 7.47 11.90
CA GLN A 23 12.11 8.25 13.10
C GLN A 23 10.67 8.78 13.13
N LEU A 24 10.02 8.92 11.96
CA LEU A 24 8.63 9.39 11.84
C LEU A 24 7.63 8.40 12.48
N PHE A 25 8.04 7.17 12.75
CA PHE A 25 7.21 6.12 13.33
C PHE A 25 7.28 6.07 14.87
N ALA A 26 7.67 7.16 15.53
CA ALA A 26 7.60 7.35 16.99
C ALA A 26 8.19 6.19 17.81
N GLY A 27 9.34 5.67 17.39
CA GLY A 27 10.02 4.55 18.06
C GLY A 27 9.39 3.17 17.84
N ARG A 28 8.24 3.05 17.15
CA ARG A 28 7.61 1.75 16.85
C ARG A 28 8.45 0.84 15.95
N LEU A 29 9.45 1.42 15.30
CA LEU A 29 10.42 0.73 14.45
C LEU A 29 11.82 0.76 15.07
N SER A 30 11.99 1.00 16.37
CA SER A 30 13.31 1.06 17.02
C SER A 30 14.12 -0.22 16.84
N ASP A 31 13.43 -1.35 16.78
CA ASP A 31 14.04 -2.68 16.69
C ASP A 31 14.27 -3.12 15.23
N ALA A 32 13.76 -2.36 14.27
CA ALA A 32 13.94 -2.63 12.85
C ALA A 32 15.34 -2.17 12.42
N THR A 33 16.06 -3.05 11.72
CA THR A 33 17.32 -2.65 11.08
C THR A 33 17.04 -1.66 9.96
N VAL A 34 17.97 -0.74 9.74
CA VAL A 34 17.89 0.25 8.65
C VAL A 34 17.72 -0.42 7.28
N GLY A 35 18.40 -1.55 7.06
CA GLY A 35 18.24 -2.34 5.84
C GLY A 35 16.86 -2.97 5.71
N GLY A 36 16.31 -3.52 6.79
CA GLY A 36 14.96 -4.08 6.82
C GLY A 36 13.88 -3.04 6.53
N TYR A 37 14.01 -1.85 7.12
CA TYR A 37 13.14 -0.71 6.84
C TYR A 37 13.14 -0.32 5.35
N GLN A 38 14.33 -0.13 4.77
CA GLN A 38 14.43 0.24 3.34
C GLN A 38 13.91 -0.86 2.42
N ALA A 39 14.26 -2.12 2.69
CA ALA A 39 13.81 -3.25 1.88
C ALA A 39 12.28 -3.37 1.87
N PHE A 40 11.65 -3.22 3.03
CA PHE A 40 10.19 -3.20 3.14
C PHE A 40 9.58 -2.13 2.23
N TRP A 41 10.04 -0.88 2.32
CA TRP A 41 9.47 0.22 1.53
C TRP A 41 9.75 0.11 0.03
N TRP A 42 10.89 -0.48 -0.37
CA TRP A 42 11.14 -0.81 -1.77
C TRP A 42 10.15 -1.83 -2.30
N ILE A 43 9.87 -2.88 -1.52
CA ILE A 43 8.85 -3.89 -1.90
C ILE A 43 7.48 -3.21 -2.05
N VAL A 44 7.06 -2.39 -1.09
CA VAL A 44 5.77 -1.68 -1.17
C VAL A 44 5.72 -0.76 -2.39
N THR A 45 6.80 -0.03 -2.68
CA THR A 45 6.89 0.85 -3.85
C THR A 45 6.72 0.06 -5.14
N LEU A 46 7.42 -1.06 -5.30
CA LEU A 46 7.30 -1.92 -6.47
C LEU A 46 5.89 -2.51 -6.61
N LEU A 47 5.26 -2.92 -5.52
CA LEU A 47 3.88 -3.42 -5.52
C LEU A 47 2.89 -2.34 -5.95
N LEU A 48 3.03 -1.10 -5.45
CA LEU A 48 2.18 0.02 -5.83
C LEU A 48 2.36 0.42 -7.30
N VAL A 49 3.60 0.38 -7.81
CA VAL A 49 3.90 0.62 -9.22
C VAL A 49 3.34 -0.51 -10.11
N ALA A 50 3.36 -1.77 -9.64
CA ALA A 50 2.80 -2.90 -10.37
C ALA A 50 1.26 -2.93 -10.35
N LEU A 51 0.63 -2.34 -9.35
CA LEU A 51 -0.81 -2.42 -9.10
C LEU A 51 -1.67 -2.02 -10.32
N PRO A 52 -1.43 -0.91 -11.04
CA PRO A 52 -2.24 -0.54 -12.21
C PRO A 52 -2.22 -1.60 -13.31
N PHE A 53 -1.07 -2.25 -13.52
CA PHE A 53 -0.91 -3.33 -14.50
C PHE A 53 -1.65 -4.59 -14.07
N LEU A 54 -1.51 -4.98 -12.80
CA LEU A 54 -2.22 -6.14 -12.24
C LEU A 54 -3.74 -5.95 -12.29
N VAL A 55 -4.23 -4.76 -11.94
CA VAL A 55 -5.65 -4.40 -12.04
C VAL A 55 -6.11 -4.42 -13.50
N GLY A 56 -5.35 -3.81 -14.42
CA GLY A 56 -5.67 -3.82 -15.85
C GLY A 56 -5.75 -5.24 -16.43
N LEU A 57 -4.79 -6.11 -16.08
CA LEU A 57 -4.81 -7.53 -16.45
C LEU A 57 -6.02 -8.26 -15.86
N GLY A 58 -6.35 -8.01 -14.60
CA GLY A 58 -7.54 -8.56 -13.94
C GLY A 58 -8.82 -8.18 -14.67
N ILE A 59 -8.99 -6.90 -15.01
CA ILE A 59 -10.16 -6.42 -15.76
C ILE A 59 -10.23 -7.07 -17.14
N ALA A 60 -9.09 -7.19 -17.84
CA ALA A 60 -9.06 -7.72 -19.20
C ALA A 60 -9.23 -9.25 -19.30
N LYS A 61 -8.91 -10.00 -18.23
CA LYS A 61 -8.83 -11.47 -18.27
C LYS A 61 -9.82 -12.19 -17.37
N LEU A 62 -10.41 -11.52 -16.38
CA LEU A 62 -11.39 -12.13 -15.47
C LEU A 62 -12.82 -12.03 -16.02
N SER A 63 -13.66 -12.99 -15.66
CA SER A 63 -15.10 -12.87 -15.93
C SER A 63 -15.72 -11.74 -15.10
N SER A 64 -16.80 -11.15 -15.58
CA SER A 64 -17.53 -10.08 -14.86
C SER A 64 -17.94 -10.50 -13.45
N ARG A 65 -18.34 -11.75 -13.26
CA ARG A 65 -18.66 -12.33 -11.95
C ARG A 65 -17.44 -12.36 -11.02
N ALA A 66 -16.30 -12.83 -11.51
CA ALA A 66 -15.07 -12.88 -10.72
C ALA A 66 -14.60 -11.46 -10.35
N LEU A 67 -14.64 -10.53 -11.31
CA LEU A 67 -14.29 -9.14 -11.08
C LEU A 67 -15.19 -8.48 -10.02
N ALA A 68 -16.50 -8.72 -10.07
CA ALA A 68 -17.44 -8.20 -9.07
C ALA A 68 -17.16 -8.74 -7.67
N ILE A 69 -16.84 -10.03 -7.53
CA ILE A 69 -16.49 -10.65 -6.24
C ILE A 69 -15.20 -10.03 -5.69
N VAL A 70 -14.15 -9.92 -6.51
CA VAL A 70 -12.88 -9.32 -6.09
C VAL A 70 -13.08 -7.86 -5.67
N ALA A 71 -13.82 -7.08 -6.46
CA ALA A 71 -14.12 -5.68 -6.14
C ALA A 71 -14.89 -5.55 -4.82
N ALA A 72 -15.87 -6.42 -4.56
CA ALA A 72 -16.63 -6.44 -3.31
C ALA A 72 -15.74 -6.77 -2.11
N ILE A 73 -14.86 -7.76 -2.22
CA ILE A 73 -13.89 -8.12 -1.17
C ILE A 73 -12.96 -6.94 -0.87
N VAL A 74 -12.39 -6.31 -1.89
CA VAL A 74 -11.52 -5.14 -1.72
C VAL A 74 -12.27 -3.99 -1.05
N ALA A 75 -13.50 -3.71 -1.46
CA ALA A 75 -14.31 -2.65 -0.85
C ALA A 75 -14.57 -2.91 0.64
N ILE A 76 -14.97 -4.14 1.01
CA ILE A 76 -15.18 -4.54 2.41
C ILE A 76 -13.87 -4.41 3.21
N LEU A 77 -12.75 -4.83 2.64
CA LEU A 77 -11.45 -4.75 3.30
C LEU A 77 -11.02 -3.29 3.55
N VAL A 78 -11.23 -2.40 2.58
CA VAL A 78 -10.96 -0.96 2.74
C VAL A 78 -11.83 -0.37 3.86
N ILE A 79 -13.12 -0.69 3.88
CA ILE A 79 -14.03 -0.23 4.94
C ILE A 79 -13.54 -0.73 6.31
N ALA A 80 -13.24 -2.03 6.43
CA ALA A 80 -12.75 -2.61 7.67
C ALA A 80 -11.45 -1.94 8.13
N ALA A 81 -10.50 -1.70 7.21
CA ALA A 81 -9.24 -1.02 7.53
C ALA A 81 -9.46 0.41 8.03
N VAL A 82 -10.39 1.16 7.42
CA VAL A 82 -10.75 2.52 7.87
C VAL A 82 -11.35 2.47 9.27
N VAL A 83 -12.32 1.58 9.52
CA VAL A 83 -12.96 1.45 10.84
C VAL A 83 -11.94 1.05 11.91
N LEU A 84 -11.09 0.04 11.64
CA LEU A 84 -10.05 -0.38 12.58
C LEU A 84 -9.03 0.75 12.83
N GLY A 85 -8.64 1.49 11.79
CA GLY A 85 -7.79 2.66 11.94
C GLY A 85 -8.40 3.71 12.85
N GLN A 86 -9.70 3.97 12.72
CA GLN A 86 -10.44 4.89 13.58
C GLN A 86 -10.56 4.42 15.03
N LEU A 87 -10.68 3.11 15.27
CA LEU A 87 -10.84 2.55 16.62
C LEU A 87 -9.53 2.40 17.40
N PHE A 88 -8.39 2.25 16.73
CA PHE A 88 -7.12 1.87 17.36
C PHE A 88 -5.95 2.83 17.13
N ILE A 89 -6.04 3.76 16.18
CA ILE A 89 -4.95 4.71 15.85
C ILE A 89 -5.30 6.14 16.29
N PHE A 90 -6.58 6.50 16.23
CA PHE A 90 -7.14 7.70 16.84
C PHE A 90 -7.78 7.35 18.19
#